data_AF-A0A7X0CBZ6-F1
#
_entry.id   AF-A0A7X0CBZ6-F1
#
_cell.length_a   1.000
_cell.length_b   1.000
_cell.length_c   1.000
_cell.angle_alpha   90.00
_cell.angle_beta   90.00
_cell.angle_gamma   90.00
#
_symmetry.space_group_name_H-M   'P 1'
#
loop_
_entity.id
_entity.type
_entity.pdbx_description
1 polymer ?
#
loop_
_entity_poly.entity_id
_entity_poly.type
_entity_poly.pdbx_seq_one_letter_code
_entity_poly.pdbx_strand_id
1 'polypeptide(L)' 'MPKKAISERPQGYVIEGTGEVVTYQDARIHDSPDGQYHWCSVAGADDSRTICLFVPPRSY' A
#
# COMPACT_ATOMS: atom_id res chain seq x y z
N MET A 1 -17.30 -4.61 -5.13
CA MET A 1 -16.37 -4.69 -3.98
C MET A 1 -14.99 -4.35 -4.51
N PRO A 2 -14.44 -3.14 -4.29
CA PRO A 2 -13.14 -2.86 -4.84
C PRO A 2 -12.10 -3.57 -3.96
N LYS A 3 -11.54 -4.66 -4.50
CA LYS A 3 -10.23 -5.16 -4.09
C LYS A 3 -9.26 -4.02 -4.34
N LYS A 4 -8.73 -3.40 -3.29
CA LYS A 4 -7.67 -2.40 -3.43
C LYS A 4 -6.54 -3.04 -4.23
N ALA A 5 -6.36 -2.58 -5.45
CA ALA A 5 -5.46 -3.14 -6.43
C ALA A 5 -4.05 -2.66 -6.11
N ILE A 6 -3.40 -3.32 -5.15
CA ILE A 6 -2.01 -3.06 -4.77
C ILE A 6 -1.18 -4.14 -5.45
N SER A 7 -0.33 -3.72 -6.38
CA SER A 7 0.58 -4.57 -7.13
C SER A 7 1.99 -4.43 -6.57
N GLU A 8 2.50 -5.51 -5.98
CA GLU A 8 3.88 -5.54 -5.49
C GLU A 8 4.88 -5.69 -6.65
N ARG A 9 5.89 -4.82 -6.71
CA ARG A 9 6.94 -4.81 -7.73
C ARG A 9 8.33 -4.75 -7.10
N PRO A 10 9.41 -5.04 -7.86
CA PRO A 10 10.78 -5.01 -7.33
C PRO A 10 11.19 -3.63 -6.78
N GLN A 11 10.59 -2.58 -7.34
CA GLN A 11 10.80 -1.19 -6.95
C GLN A 11 9.97 -0.74 -5.74
N GLY A 12 8.91 -1.48 -5.36
CA GLY A 12 7.99 -1.11 -4.29
C GLY A 12 6.56 -1.59 -4.54
N TYR A 13 5.62 -1.06 -3.78
CA TYR A 13 4.18 -1.30 -3.92
C TYR A 13 3.55 -0.29 -4.86
N VAL A 14 2.92 -0.77 -5.92
CA VAL A 14 2.20 0.06 -6.90
C VAL A 14 0.72 0.06 -6.54
N ILE A 15 0.17 1.23 -6.30
CA ILE A 15 -1.26 1.41 -6.11
C ILE A 15 -1.88 1.55 -7.49
N GLU A 16 -2.58 0.53 -7.99
CA GLU A 16 -3.18 0.54 -9.33
C GLU A 16 -4.35 1.53 -9.44
N GLY A 17 -4.92 1.97 -8.31
CA GLY A 17 -5.93 3.03 -8.27
C GLY A 17 -5.37 4.40 -8.70
N THR A 18 -4.19 4.77 -8.19
CA THR A 18 -3.54 6.07 -8.49
C THR A 18 -2.40 5.98 -9.50
N GLY A 19 -1.82 4.79 -9.70
CA GLY A 19 -0.51 4.61 -10.35
C GLY A 19 0.68 4.97 -9.45
N GLU A 20 0.47 5.30 -8.17
CA GLU A 20 1.55 5.70 -7.26
C GLU A 20 2.42 4.50 -6.87
N VAL A 21 3.75 4.68 -6.93
CA VAL A 21 4.72 3.66 -6.53
C VAL A 21 5.30 4.04 -5.16
N VAL A 22 4.94 3.26 -4.14
CA VAL A 22 5.47 3.38 -2.78
C VAL A 22 6.69 2.48 -2.64
N THR A 23 7.88 3.08 -2.54
CA THR A 23 9.13 2.34 -2.38
C THR A 23 9.19 1.63 -1.02
N TYR A 24 9.88 0.49 -0.90
CA TYR A 24 9.99 -0.25 0.37
C TYR A 24 10.61 0.53 1.54
N GLN A 25 11.34 1.61 1.26
CA GLN A 25 11.97 2.47 2.27
C GLN A 25 11.07 3.66 2.67
N ASP A 26 9.86 3.73 2.13
CA ASP A 26 8.95 4.82 2.42
C ASP A 26 8.42 4.71 3.86
N ALA A 27 8.45 5.81 4.60
CA ALA A 27 8.01 5.86 5.99
C ALA A 27 6.50 5.59 6.17
N ARG A 28 5.73 5.56 5.07
CA ARG A 28 4.30 5.24 5.06
C ARG A 28 4.03 3.73 5.09
N ILE A 29 5.05 2.90 4.90
CA ILE A 29 4.92 1.44 4.98
C ILE A 29 4.94 1.00 6.43
N HIS A 30 3.94 0.22 6.82
CA HIS A 30 3.82 -0.36 8.14
C HIS A 30 3.57 -1.86 8.05
N ASP A 31 4.01 -2.61 9.06
CA ASP A 31 3.71 -4.03 9.14
C ASP A 31 2.26 -4.22 9.60
N SER A 32 1.49 -5.01 8.86
CA SER A 32 0.13 -5.38 9.22
C SER A 32 0.16 -6.51 10.25
N PRO A 33 -0.44 -6.33 11.44
CA PRO A 33 -0.55 -7.40 12.43
C PRO A 33 -1.46 -8.54 11.96
N ASP A 34 -2.40 -8.25 11.04
CA ASP A 34 -3.35 -9.21 10.47
C ASP A 34 -2.77 -9.98 9.27
N GLY A 35 -1.57 -9.62 8.80
CA GLY A 35 -0.97 -10.21 7.59
C GLY A 35 -1.73 -9.86 6.30
N GLN A 36 -2.54 -8.80 6.32
CA GLN A 36 -3.33 -8.35 5.18
C GLN A 36 -2.83 -7.00 4.64
N TYR A 37 -3.04 -6.78 3.34
CA TYR A 37 -2.71 -5.50 2.72
C TYR A 37 -3.79 -4.46 3.05
N HIS A 38 -3.42 -3.41 3.78
CA HIS A 38 -4.29 -2.25 4.00
C HIS A 38 -3.63 -0.97 3.51
N TRP A 39 -4.10 -0.47 2.37
CA TRP A 39 -3.75 0.86 1.90
C TRP A 39 -4.76 1.89 2.41
N CYS A 40 -4.31 3.07 2.79
CA CYS A 40 -5.12 4.22 3.17
C CYS A 40 -4.67 5.45 2.37
N SER A 41 -5.62 6.16 1.76
CA SER A 41 -5.39 7.37 0.97
C SER A 41 -6.14 8.57 1.55
N VAL A 42 -5.68 9.78 1.22
CA VAL A 42 -6.28 11.03 1.71
C VAL A 42 -7.74 11.12 1.30
N ALA A 43 -8.61 11.36 2.28
CA ALA A 43 -10.07 11.44 2.14
C ALA A 43 -10.75 10.15 1.61
N GLY A 44 -10.06 9.01 1.65
CA GLY A 44 -10.60 7.75 1.11
C GLY A 44 -10.80 7.76 -0.41
N ALA A 45 -10.25 8.77 -1.11
CA ALA A 45 -10.31 8.84 -2.55
C ALA A 45 -9.27 7.89 -3.16
N ASP A 46 -9.69 7.21 -4.23
CA ASP A 46 -8.85 6.24 -4.94
C ASP A 46 -7.75 6.94 -5.77
N ASP A 47 -7.89 8.26 -5.99
CA ASP A 47 -6.98 9.13 -6.75
C ASP A 47 -6.04 9.98 -5.86
N SER A 48 -6.13 9.81 -4.54
CA SER A 48 -5.40 10.64 -3.57
C SER A 48 -4.05 10.03 -3.16
N ARG A 49 -3.14 10.91 -2.71
CA ARG A 49 -1.81 10.56 -2.18
C ARG A 49 -1.91 9.46 -1.12
N THR A 50 -1.04 8.45 -1.21
CA THR A 50 -0.97 7.37 -0.23
C THR A 50 -0.56 7.93 1.13
N ILE A 51 -1.36 7.66 2.17
CA ILE A 51 -1.05 8.05 3.55
C ILE A 51 -0.33 6.91 4.25
N CYS A 52 -0.93 5.72 4.26
CA CYS A 52 -0.38 4.55 4.94
C CYS A 52 -0.56 3.32 4.05
N LEU A 53 0.44 2.45 4.04
CA LEU A 53 0.39 1.16 3.40
C LEU A 53 0.83 0.10 4.41
N PHE A 54 -0.13 -0.63 4.94
CA PHE A 54 0.12 -1.79 5.76
C PHE A 54 0.31 -3.01 4.88
N VAL A 55 1.42 -3.71 5.05
CA VAL A 55 1.80 -4.89 4.28
C VAL A 55 2.06 -6.05 5.24
N PRO A 56 1.78 -7.31 4.87
CA PRO A 56 2.16 -8.44 5.69
C PRO A 56 3.67 -8.42 5.94
N PRO A 57 4.12 -8.61 7.19
CA PRO A 57 5.53 -8.69 7.50
C PRO A 57 6.16 -9.83 6.71
N ARG A 58 7.15 -9.51 5.88
CA ARG A 58 7.93 -10.47 5.11
C ARG A 58 9.03 -11.09 5.98
N SER A 59 8.68 -11.69 7.11
CA SER A 59 9.49 -12.74 7.76
C SER A 59 8.88 -13.16 9.09
N TYR A 60 8.85 -14.46 9.33
CA TYR A 60 10.01 -15.02 10.03
C TYR A 60 10.72 -15.98 9.07
#